data_AF-A0A2I8A313-F1
#
_entry.id   AF-A0A2I8A313-F1
#
_cell.length_a   1.000
_cell.length_b   1.000
_cell.length_c   1.000
_cell.angle_alpha   90.00
_cell.angle_beta   90.00
_cell.angle_gamma   90.00
#
_symmetry.space_group_name_H-M   'P 1'
#
loop_
_entity.id
_entity.type
_entity.pdbx_description
1 polymer ?
#
loop_
_entity_poly.entity_id
_entity_poly.type
_entity_poly.pdbx_seq_one_letter_code
_entity_poly.pdbx_strand_id
1 'polypeptide(L)'
;MLNLLKSWLKNSLMAILLVTIFLGINTAGWTPSSNAALPSGNAITDGKALLRYALPIDNKPVRELQASLEDISNQLRANRRWGAVSKDLSKASRILDKPSQILTSVPEERQPQAETWLNELKAGVQKTQELAQSKNKEEILQERVKLLNLVSLLEESMVKEFPFEVPEEYSNLPQLKGRATIAIKTNKGDLTLVVDGYSAPVTAGNFVDLVQRGFYNGLEFTRSEESYVLQTGDPPGKEQGFIDPKTGQYRAIPLEILVEGDKKPTYGITLEDAGRYLDMPVLPFSSFGALAMARPESQVNGGSSQVFFFLFEPELTPAGRNLLDGRYSVFGYLTEGKDILDKLKAGDKVESATVVQGIENLVEPQAG
;
A
#
# COMPACT_ATOMS: atom_id res chain seq x y z
N MET A 1 25.66 -72.56 26.70
CA MET A 1 26.15 -71.31 26.05
C MET A 1 25.18 -70.75 25.00
N LEU A 2 24.60 -71.55 24.11
CA LEU A 2 23.77 -71.06 22.99
C LEU A 2 22.50 -70.27 23.40
N ASN A 3 21.82 -70.66 24.50
CA ASN A 3 20.59 -70.00 24.96
C ASN A 3 20.85 -68.65 25.65
N LEU A 4 22.00 -68.50 26.31
CA LEU A 4 22.43 -67.23 26.90
C LEU A 4 22.76 -66.21 25.82
N LEU A 5 23.43 -66.64 24.73
CA LEU A 5 23.74 -65.78 23.59
C LEU A 5 22.48 -65.30 22.86
N LYS A 6 21.48 -66.17 22.68
CA LYS A 6 20.18 -65.82 22.07
C LYS A 6 19.37 -64.84 22.92
N SER A 7 19.35 -65.02 24.24
CA SER A 7 18.68 -64.11 25.17
C SER A 7 19.34 -62.73 25.18
N TRP A 8 20.68 -62.71 25.19
CA TRP A 8 21.45 -61.47 25.14
C TRP A 8 21.26 -60.73 23.81
N LEU A 9 21.24 -61.43 22.67
CA LEU A 9 20.96 -60.81 21.37
C LEU A 9 19.55 -60.22 21.30
N LYS A 10 18.53 -60.95 21.78
CA LYS A 10 17.14 -60.46 21.80
C LYS A 10 16.99 -59.22 22.67
N ASN A 11 17.59 -59.22 23.86
CA ASN A 11 17.49 -58.08 24.78
C ASN A 11 18.26 -56.87 24.26
N SER A 12 19.39 -57.08 23.58
CA SER A 12 20.17 -56.01 22.94
C SER A 12 19.44 -55.40 21.74
N LEU A 13 18.81 -56.23 20.89
CA LEU A 13 17.94 -55.75 19.81
C LEU A 13 16.73 -54.95 20.32
N MET A 14 16.12 -55.40 21.41
CA MET A 14 15.00 -54.70 22.04
C MET A 14 15.43 -53.36 22.65
N ALA A 15 16.62 -53.29 23.24
CA ALA A 15 17.19 -52.06 23.76
C ALA A 15 17.52 -51.06 22.63
N ILE A 16 18.08 -51.53 21.51
CA ILE A 16 18.34 -50.67 20.33
C ILE A 16 17.03 -50.16 19.72
N LEU A 17 15.99 -51.00 19.66
CA LEU A 17 14.65 -50.59 19.19
C LEU A 17 14.04 -49.53 20.11
N LEU A 18 14.15 -49.69 21.43
CA LEU A 18 13.64 -48.72 22.40
C LEU A 18 14.41 -47.39 22.34
N VAL A 19 15.72 -47.42 22.15
CA VAL A 19 16.55 -46.21 21.99
C VAL A 19 16.25 -45.49 20.67
N THR A 20 16.02 -46.21 19.57
CA THR A 20 15.64 -45.61 18.29
C THR A 20 14.23 -45.00 18.31
N ILE A 21 13.28 -45.61 19.02
CA ILE A 21 11.96 -45.02 19.28
C ILE A 21 12.08 -43.77 20.18
N PHE A 22 12.91 -43.82 21.23
CA PHE A 22 13.13 -42.65 22.10
C PHE A 22 13.83 -41.48 21.40
N LEU A 23 14.74 -41.76 20.46
CA LEU A 23 15.39 -40.74 19.64
C LEU A 23 14.46 -40.19 18.54
N GLY A 24 13.60 -41.04 17.95
CA GLY A 24 12.62 -40.63 16.95
C GLY A 24 11.46 -39.80 17.49
N ILE A 25 11.13 -39.91 18.78
CA ILE A 25 10.07 -39.10 19.42
C ILE A 25 10.59 -37.71 19.86
N ASN A 26 11.90 -37.55 20.07
CA ASN A 26 12.48 -36.24 20.45
C ASN A 26 12.65 -35.27 19.27
N THR A 27 12.59 -35.72 18.02
CA THR A 27 12.58 -34.83 16.85
C THR A 27 11.19 -34.27 16.54
N ALA A 28 10.11 -34.85 17.09
CA ALA A 28 8.75 -34.35 16.96
C ALA A 28 8.47 -33.11 17.84
N GLY A 29 9.33 -32.82 18.82
CA GLY A 29 9.22 -31.65 19.70
C GLY A 29 9.98 -30.40 19.22
N TRP A 30 10.65 -30.47 18.07
CA TRP A 30 11.46 -29.39 17.48
C TRP A 30 10.84 -28.80 16.21
N THR A 31 9.52 -28.90 16.06
CA THR A 31 8.82 -27.90 15.23
C THR A 31 8.80 -26.60 16.04
N PRO A 32 9.44 -25.50 15.59
CA PRO A 32 9.22 -24.21 16.23
C PRO A 32 7.72 -23.97 16.32
N SER A 33 7.26 -23.49 17.47
CA SER A 33 5.85 -23.15 17.67
C SER A 33 5.41 -22.24 16.54
N SER A 34 4.51 -22.73 15.70
CA SER A 34 3.84 -21.93 14.69
C SER A 34 2.94 -20.92 15.42
N ASN A 35 3.46 -19.71 15.62
CA ASN A 35 2.70 -18.60 16.17
C ASN A 35 1.73 -18.11 15.09
N ALA A 36 0.49 -18.60 15.12
CA ALA A 36 -0.62 -17.97 14.44
C ALA A 36 -1.13 -16.82 15.31
N ALA A 37 -0.58 -15.63 15.12
CA ALA A 37 -1.14 -14.41 15.69
C ALA A 37 -2.01 -13.73 14.64
N LEU A 38 -3.29 -13.49 14.96
CA LEU A 38 -4.11 -12.57 14.17
C LEU A 38 -3.46 -11.17 14.28
N PRO A 39 -3.33 -10.42 13.17
CA PRO A 39 -2.92 -9.03 13.23
C PRO A 39 -3.81 -8.27 14.23
N SER A 40 -3.19 -7.54 15.15
CA SER A 40 -3.93 -6.78 16.15
C SER A 40 -4.57 -5.56 15.48
N GLY A 41 -5.88 -5.61 15.22
CA GLY A 41 -6.66 -4.48 14.71
C GLY A 41 -7.35 -4.75 13.39
N ASN A 42 -8.23 -3.84 12.97
CA ASN A 42 -8.83 -3.89 11.64
C ASN A 42 -7.83 -3.35 10.61
N ALA A 43 -7.78 -3.94 9.42
CA ALA A 43 -7.00 -3.40 8.32
C ALA A 43 -7.43 -1.96 7.99
N ILE A 44 -6.46 -1.11 7.62
CA ILE A 44 -6.72 0.23 7.11
C ILE A 44 -7.25 0.06 5.68
N THR A 45 -8.44 0.57 5.41
CA THR A 45 -9.15 0.38 4.12
C THR A 45 -9.30 1.67 3.32
N ASP A 46 -8.93 2.82 3.90
CA ASP A 46 -8.95 4.12 3.23
C ASP A 46 -7.62 4.36 2.49
N GLY A 47 -7.68 4.49 1.16
CA GLY A 47 -6.50 4.74 0.33
C GLY A 47 -5.73 6.00 0.74
N LYS A 48 -6.42 7.07 1.16
CA LYS A 48 -5.75 8.28 1.66
C LYS A 48 -4.99 8.03 2.96
N ALA A 49 -5.50 7.15 3.83
CA ALA A 49 -4.81 6.75 5.05
C ALA A 49 -3.59 5.86 4.75
N LEU A 50 -3.73 4.89 3.84
CA LEU A 50 -2.60 4.05 3.40
C LEU A 50 -1.47 4.90 2.82
N LEU A 51 -1.80 5.89 1.98
CA LEU A 51 -0.82 6.85 1.46
C LEU A 51 -0.13 7.63 2.57
N ARG A 52 -0.86 8.11 3.60
CA ARG A 52 -0.20 8.76 4.75
C ARG A 52 0.79 7.83 5.44
N TYR A 53 0.37 6.61 5.78
CA TYR A 53 1.23 5.63 6.46
C TYR A 53 2.43 5.19 5.61
N ALA A 54 2.31 5.20 4.28
CA ALA A 54 3.39 4.86 3.36
C ALA A 54 4.48 5.94 3.25
N LEU A 55 4.26 7.17 3.73
CA LEU A 55 5.27 8.22 3.65
C LEU A 55 6.55 7.82 4.43
N PRO A 56 7.74 8.00 3.83
CA PRO A 56 9.02 7.67 4.46
C PRO A 56 9.44 8.73 5.49
N ILE A 57 8.62 8.90 6.52
CA ILE A 57 8.83 9.89 7.59
C ILE A 57 8.91 9.20 8.95
N ASP A 58 9.78 9.72 9.80
CA ASP A 58 9.89 9.32 11.20
C ASP A 58 9.57 10.53 12.09
N ASN A 59 8.28 10.71 12.38
CA ASN A 59 7.79 11.71 13.32
C ASN A 59 6.61 11.13 14.11
N LYS A 60 6.90 10.56 15.29
CA LYS A 60 5.87 9.95 16.14
C LYS A 60 4.72 10.91 16.50
N PRO A 61 4.95 12.18 16.86
CA PRO A 61 3.86 13.13 17.15
C PRO A 61 2.83 13.27 16.02
N VAL A 62 3.26 13.46 14.76
CA VAL A 62 2.32 13.59 13.64
C VAL A 62 1.57 12.29 13.35
N ARG A 63 2.23 11.12 13.50
CA ARG A 63 1.58 9.81 13.39
C ARG A 63 0.51 9.60 14.46
N GLU A 64 0.76 10.06 15.68
CA GLU A 64 -0.23 10.01 16.75
C GLU A 64 -1.40 10.98 16.54
N LEU A 65 -1.15 12.15 15.94
CA LEU A 65 -2.17 13.10 15.52
C LEU A 65 -3.06 12.47 14.44
N GLN A 66 -2.46 11.93 13.37
CA GLN A 66 -3.15 11.23 12.30
C GLN A 66 -4.03 10.11 12.89
N ALA A 67 -3.46 9.20 13.68
CA ALA A 67 -4.19 8.07 14.25
C ALA A 67 -5.39 8.52 15.11
N SER A 68 -5.23 9.59 15.90
CA SER A 68 -6.32 10.14 16.71
C SER A 68 -7.46 10.68 15.83
N LEU A 69 -7.13 11.40 14.76
CA LEU A 69 -8.14 11.92 13.83
C LEU A 69 -8.79 10.81 13.01
N GLU A 70 -8.04 9.78 12.64
CA GLU A 70 -8.56 8.65 11.87
C GLU A 70 -9.55 7.82 12.68
N ASP A 71 -9.26 7.55 13.96
CA ASP A 71 -10.07 6.71 14.84
C ASP A 71 -11.46 7.30 15.14
N ILE A 72 -11.64 8.63 15.02
CA ILE A 72 -12.94 9.30 15.19
C ILE A 72 -14.04 8.62 14.38
N SER A 73 -13.76 8.20 13.14
CA SER A 73 -14.73 7.50 12.29
C SER A 73 -15.18 6.16 12.90
N ASN A 74 -14.23 5.40 13.47
CA ASN A 74 -14.51 4.14 14.16
C ASN A 74 -15.35 4.37 15.42
N GLN A 75 -15.04 5.41 16.18
CA GLN A 75 -15.81 5.76 17.38
C GLN A 75 -17.23 6.25 17.05
N LEU A 76 -17.43 6.86 15.88
CA LEU A 76 -18.73 7.35 15.39
C LEU A 76 -19.55 6.32 14.58
N ARG A 77 -19.15 5.05 14.57
CA ARG A 77 -19.96 3.91 14.08
C ARG A 77 -21.24 3.73 14.93
N ALA A 78 -21.92 2.59 14.81
CA ALA A 78 -23.28 2.35 15.34
C ALA A 78 -23.50 2.85 16.79
N ASN A 79 -22.56 2.58 17.71
CA ASN A 79 -22.70 2.92 19.14
C ASN A 79 -22.26 4.34 19.52
N ARG A 80 -21.76 5.14 18.57
CA ARG A 80 -21.36 6.55 18.74
C ARG A 80 -20.68 6.84 20.09
N ARG A 81 -19.46 6.36 20.26
CA ARG A 81 -18.67 6.47 21.49
C ARG A 81 -18.14 7.89 21.68
N TRP A 82 -19.02 8.84 21.98
CA TRP A 82 -18.70 10.27 22.13
C TRP A 82 -17.55 10.54 23.10
N GLY A 83 -17.49 9.84 24.23
CA GLY A 83 -16.38 9.99 25.18
C GLY A 83 -15.02 9.57 24.59
N ALA A 84 -15.00 8.59 23.69
CA ALA A 84 -13.79 8.20 22.95
C ALA A 84 -13.41 9.27 21.92
N VAL A 85 -14.39 9.79 21.16
CA VAL A 85 -14.18 10.92 20.24
C VAL A 85 -13.58 12.12 20.97
N SER A 86 -14.13 12.51 22.12
CA SER A 86 -13.59 13.60 22.94
C SER A 86 -12.17 13.32 23.43
N LYS A 87 -11.82 12.05 23.73
CA LYS A 87 -10.47 11.65 24.12
C LYS A 87 -9.49 11.79 22.96
N ASP A 88 -9.87 11.35 21.76
CA ASP A 88 -9.04 11.45 20.55
C ASP A 88 -8.79 12.92 20.17
N LEU A 89 -9.84 13.75 20.20
CA LEU A 89 -9.72 15.19 19.96
C LEU A 89 -8.87 15.90 21.03
N SER A 90 -8.98 15.49 22.28
CA SER A 90 -8.12 16.02 23.36
C SER A 90 -6.66 15.61 23.17
N LYS A 91 -6.41 14.39 22.70
CA LYS A 91 -5.06 13.92 22.36
C LYS A 91 -4.48 14.72 21.19
N ALA A 92 -5.25 14.88 20.11
CA ALA A 92 -4.88 15.69 18.96
C ALA A 92 -4.54 17.13 19.37
N SER A 93 -5.39 17.78 20.17
CA SER A 93 -5.14 19.14 20.68
C SER A 93 -3.83 19.24 21.47
N ARG A 94 -3.54 18.29 22.37
CA ARG A 94 -2.30 18.29 23.16
C ARG A 94 -1.04 18.13 22.31
N ILE A 95 -1.13 17.39 21.21
CA ILE A 95 -0.03 17.24 20.26
C ILE A 95 0.18 18.58 19.53
N LEU A 96 -0.90 19.20 19.06
CA LEU A 96 -0.88 20.50 18.37
C LEU A 96 -0.46 21.68 19.27
N ASP A 97 -0.54 21.54 20.59
CA ASP A 97 0.03 22.51 21.56
C ASP A 97 1.56 22.46 21.64
N LYS A 98 2.21 21.48 20.99
CA LYS A 98 3.67 21.33 20.95
C LYS A 98 4.17 21.29 19.49
N PRO A 99 3.92 22.35 18.69
CA PRO A 99 4.22 22.35 17.25
C PRO A 99 5.71 22.11 16.95
N SER A 100 6.61 22.51 17.85
CA SER A 100 8.05 22.29 17.69
C SER A 100 8.41 20.81 17.52
N GLN A 101 7.70 19.87 18.17
CA GLN A 101 7.95 18.43 18.05
C GLN A 101 7.54 17.86 16.68
N ILE A 102 6.65 18.55 15.98
CA ILE A 102 6.24 18.20 14.62
C ILE A 102 7.21 18.84 13.62
N LEU A 103 7.53 20.13 13.83
CA LEU A 103 8.37 20.90 12.92
C LEU A 103 9.82 20.41 12.82
N THR A 104 10.33 19.64 13.80
CA THR A 104 11.69 19.06 13.74
C THR A 104 11.95 18.21 12.49
N SER A 105 10.91 17.62 11.91
CA SER A 105 11.03 16.77 10.72
C SER A 105 10.77 17.54 9.42
N VAL A 106 10.33 18.79 9.49
CA VAL A 106 10.04 19.65 8.33
C VAL A 106 11.30 20.45 7.95
N PRO A 107 11.74 20.40 6.67
CA PRO A 107 12.83 21.25 6.16
C PRO A 107 12.59 22.74 6.46
N GLU A 108 13.65 23.49 6.79
CA GLU A 108 13.57 24.89 7.23
C GLU A 108 12.81 25.77 6.22
N GLU A 109 13.06 25.57 4.93
CA GLU A 109 12.42 26.30 3.84
C GLU A 109 10.90 26.04 3.72
N ARG A 110 10.40 24.96 4.32
CA ARG A 110 8.97 24.59 4.33
C ARG A 110 8.28 24.87 5.66
N GLN A 111 9.03 25.20 6.71
CA GLN A 111 8.48 25.44 8.06
C GLN A 111 7.40 26.54 8.09
N PRO A 112 7.51 27.70 7.38
CA PRO A 112 6.47 28.73 7.43
C PRO A 112 5.09 28.21 6.94
N GLN A 113 5.08 27.37 5.92
CA GLN A 113 3.86 26.77 5.41
C GLN A 113 3.33 25.69 6.38
N ALA A 114 4.22 24.88 6.95
CA ALA A 114 3.84 23.88 7.95
C ALA A 114 3.25 24.51 9.22
N GLU A 115 3.77 25.64 9.67
CA GLU A 115 3.19 26.41 10.78
C GLU A 115 1.78 26.90 10.48
N THR A 116 1.53 27.34 9.24
CA THR A 116 0.18 27.74 8.78
C THR A 116 -0.78 26.56 8.89
N TRP A 117 -0.42 25.39 8.36
CA TRP A 117 -1.24 24.19 8.46
C TRP A 117 -1.44 23.71 9.90
N LEU A 118 -0.43 23.84 10.77
CA LEU A 118 -0.55 23.51 12.19
C LEU A 118 -1.55 24.41 12.92
N ASN A 119 -1.56 25.70 12.60
CA ASN A 119 -2.54 26.64 13.15
C ASN A 119 -3.96 26.31 12.65
N GLU A 120 -4.12 25.99 11.37
CA GLU A 120 -5.40 25.54 10.80
C GLU A 120 -5.88 24.22 11.44
N LEU A 121 -4.98 23.25 11.61
CA LEU A 121 -5.25 21.99 12.31
C LEU A 121 -5.72 22.26 13.74
N LYS A 122 -5.05 23.16 14.47
CA LYS A 122 -5.42 23.52 15.84
C LYS A 122 -6.81 24.13 15.90
N ALA A 123 -7.11 25.09 15.03
CA ALA A 123 -8.43 25.70 14.94
C ALA A 123 -9.53 24.69 14.57
N GLY A 124 -9.28 23.82 13.59
CA GLY A 124 -10.25 22.80 13.17
C GLY A 124 -10.46 21.72 14.23
N VAL A 125 -9.43 21.33 14.99
CA VAL A 125 -9.58 20.41 16.13
C VAL A 125 -10.43 21.06 17.24
N GLN A 126 -10.21 22.33 17.57
CA GLN A 126 -11.03 23.07 18.54
C GLN A 126 -12.50 23.13 18.10
N LYS A 127 -12.75 23.49 16.85
CA LYS A 127 -14.10 23.46 16.25
C LYS A 127 -14.73 22.07 16.36
N THR A 128 -13.96 21.02 16.07
CA THR A 128 -14.46 19.64 16.14
C THR A 128 -14.77 19.21 17.59
N GLN A 129 -14.06 19.74 18.58
CA GLN A 129 -14.39 19.55 20.00
C GLN A 129 -15.74 20.18 20.36
N GLU A 130 -16.05 21.38 19.86
CA GLU A 130 -17.36 22.02 20.05
C GLU A 130 -18.48 21.20 19.40
N LEU A 131 -18.27 20.71 18.17
CA LEU A 131 -19.21 19.84 17.48
C LEU A 131 -19.44 18.51 18.22
N ALA A 132 -18.41 17.98 18.88
CA ALA A 132 -18.53 16.77 19.70
C ALA A 132 -19.40 17.00 20.94
N GLN A 133 -19.42 18.21 21.51
CA GLN A 133 -20.33 18.57 22.60
C GLN A 133 -21.79 18.63 22.14
N SER A 134 -22.04 19.18 20.94
CA SER A 134 -23.37 19.21 20.34
C SER A 134 -23.78 17.88 19.66
N LYS A 135 -22.89 16.88 19.66
CA LYS A 135 -23.10 15.54 19.07
C LYS A 135 -23.46 15.58 17.58
N ASN A 136 -22.95 16.55 16.84
CA ASN A 136 -23.18 16.69 15.41
C ASN A 136 -22.25 15.75 14.60
N LYS A 137 -22.69 14.51 14.39
CA LYS A 137 -21.90 13.49 13.70
C LYS A 137 -21.48 13.91 12.29
N GLU A 138 -22.41 14.46 11.51
CA GLU A 138 -22.18 14.76 10.10
C GLU A 138 -21.10 15.83 9.93
N GLU A 139 -21.23 16.94 10.67
CA GLU A 139 -20.23 18.01 10.61
C GLU A 139 -18.86 17.57 11.16
N ILE A 140 -18.82 16.69 12.18
CA ILE A 140 -17.54 16.12 12.66
C ILE A 140 -16.88 15.30 11.56
N LEU A 141 -17.63 14.47 10.82
CA LEU A 141 -17.06 13.66 9.75
C LEU A 141 -16.54 14.55 8.60
N GLN A 142 -17.26 15.63 8.27
CA GLN A 142 -16.83 16.60 7.26
C GLN A 142 -15.56 17.37 7.71
N GLU A 143 -15.52 17.85 8.95
CA GLU A 143 -14.36 18.58 9.48
C GLU A 143 -13.14 17.67 9.62
N ARG A 144 -13.34 16.42 10.05
CA ARG A 144 -12.30 15.38 10.09
C ARG A 144 -11.62 15.18 8.74
N VAL A 145 -12.39 15.16 7.64
CA VAL A 145 -11.81 15.00 6.29
C VAL A 145 -10.87 16.17 5.98
N LYS A 146 -11.26 17.40 6.29
CA LYS A 146 -10.40 18.60 6.11
C LYS A 146 -9.13 18.50 6.94
N LEU A 147 -9.25 18.12 8.21
CA LEU A 147 -8.12 17.94 9.11
C LEU A 147 -7.15 16.88 8.58
N LEU A 148 -7.65 15.74 8.11
CA LEU A 148 -6.79 14.69 7.55
C LEU A 148 -6.11 15.10 6.23
N ASN A 149 -6.74 15.97 5.43
CA ASN A 149 -6.09 16.54 4.25
C ASN A 149 -4.93 17.47 4.66
N LEU A 150 -5.10 18.28 5.70
CA LEU A 150 -4.01 19.10 6.25
C LEU A 150 -2.88 18.24 6.84
N VAL A 151 -3.21 17.14 7.52
CA VAL A 151 -2.21 16.17 7.99
C VAL A 151 -1.44 15.59 6.81
N SER A 152 -2.12 15.20 5.71
CA SER A 152 -1.43 14.72 4.50
C SER A 152 -0.43 15.75 3.96
N LEU A 153 -0.80 17.02 3.82
CA LEU A 153 0.10 18.09 3.36
C LEU A 153 1.29 18.29 4.30
N LEU A 154 1.03 18.28 5.61
CA LEU A 154 2.04 18.42 6.64
C LEU A 154 3.03 17.25 6.61
N GLU A 155 2.57 16.01 6.54
CA GLU A 155 3.41 14.82 6.47
C GLU A 155 4.23 14.76 5.17
N GLU A 156 3.63 15.10 4.03
CA GLU A 156 4.36 15.18 2.75
C GLU A 156 5.48 16.21 2.80
N SER A 157 5.26 17.35 3.47
CA SER A 157 6.30 18.38 3.63
C SER A 157 7.50 17.93 4.43
N MET A 158 7.37 16.89 5.28
CA MET A 158 8.47 16.31 6.07
C MET A 158 9.42 15.44 5.25
N VAL A 159 9.03 15.00 4.06
CA VAL A 159 9.91 14.19 3.21
C VAL A 159 11.03 15.08 2.68
N LYS A 160 12.25 14.82 3.15
CA LYS A 160 13.45 15.64 2.84
C LYS A 160 14.05 15.28 1.50
N GLU A 161 14.25 13.99 1.26
CA GLU A 161 14.87 13.43 0.07
C GLU A 161 14.21 12.10 -0.27
N PHE A 162 14.50 11.58 -1.47
CA PHE A 162 14.02 10.27 -1.88
C PHE A 162 14.75 9.17 -1.06
N PRO A 163 14.04 8.18 -0.49
CA PRO A 163 14.58 7.37 0.62
C PRO A 163 15.65 6.34 0.24
N PHE A 164 15.82 6.02 -1.05
CA PHE A 164 16.78 5.01 -1.50
C PHE A 164 17.13 5.15 -2.99
N GLU A 165 18.26 4.58 -3.39
CA GLU A 165 18.60 4.46 -4.82
C GLU A 165 17.92 3.25 -5.46
N VAL A 166 17.40 3.45 -6.68
CA VAL A 166 16.88 2.35 -7.51
C VAL A 166 18.07 1.61 -8.12
N PRO A 167 18.06 0.26 -8.16
CA PRO A 167 19.15 -0.51 -8.75
C PRO A 167 19.54 -0.04 -10.16
N GLU A 168 20.84 -0.03 -10.46
CA GLU A 168 21.39 0.46 -11.73
C GLU A 168 20.81 -0.28 -12.96
N GLU A 169 20.47 -1.57 -12.80
CA GLU A 169 19.80 -2.37 -13.83
C GLU A 169 18.43 -1.83 -14.28
N TYR A 170 17.80 -0.95 -13.50
CA TYR A 170 16.53 -0.28 -13.83
C TYR A 170 16.69 1.23 -14.09
N SER A 171 17.93 1.72 -14.23
CA SER A 171 18.22 3.14 -14.50
C SER A 171 17.72 3.61 -15.88
N ASN A 172 17.52 2.67 -16.80
CA ASN A 172 16.96 2.88 -18.14
C ASN A 172 15.42 2.87 -18.18
N LEU A 173 14.75 2.72 -17.03
CA LEU A 173 13.29 2.76 -16.91
C LEU A 173 12.84 4.11 -16.31
N PRO A 174 11.64 4.61 -16.63
CA PRO A 174 11.10 5.79 -15.98
C PRO A 174 10.92 5.55 -14.48
N GLN A 175 11.28 6.53 -13.64
CA GLN A 175 11.19 6.42 -12.19
C GLN A 175 10.40 7.59 -11.61
N LEU A 176 9.48 7.34 -10.69
CA LEU A 176 8.79 8.39 -9.93
C LEU A 176 9.50 8.60 -8.60
N LYS A 177 10.21 9.71 -8.43
CA LYS A 177 10.95 10.08 -7.21
C LYS A 177 10.10 10.90 -6.24
N GLY A 178 8.87 10.47 -6.02
CA GLY A 178 7.89 11.16 -5.20
C GLY A 178 6.49 10.62 -5.44
N ARG A 179 5.48 11.48 -5.40
CA ARG A 179 4.09 11.14 -5.74
C ARG A 179 3.63 11.88 -6.98
N ALA A 180 2.60 11.34 -7.63
CA ALA A 180 1.85 12.03 -8.65
C ALA A 180 0.35 11.79 -8.47
N THR A 181 -0.44 12.82 -8.76
CA THR A 181 -1.91 12.73 -8.78
C THR A 181 -2.38 12.60 -10.22
N ILE A 182 -3.21 11.61 -10.49
CA ILE A 182 -3.70 11.24 -11.82
C ILE A 182 -5.21 11.42 -11.86
N ALA A 183 -5.69 12.23 -12.79
CA ALA A 183 -7.11 12.35 -13.10
C ALA A 183 -7.43 11.44 -14.29
N ILE A 184 -8.40 10.54 -14.12
CA ILE A 184 -8.87 9.65 -15.17
C ILE A 184 -10.33 9.97 -15.45
N LYS A 185 -10.60 10.44 -16.66
CA LYS A 185 -11.97 10.60 -17.17
C LYS A 185 -12.44 9.29 -17.77
N THR A 186 -13.62 8.84 -17.36
CA THR A 186 -14.26 7.66 -17.92
C THR A 186 -15.65 8.00 -18.45
N ASN A 187 -16.20 7.13 -19.28
CA ASN A 187 -17.59 7.24 -19.73
C ASN A 187 -18.64 7.06 -18.61
N LYS A 188 -18.23 6.82 -17.35
CA LYS A 188 -19.11 6.76 -16.17
C LYS A 188 -18.88 7.89 -15.17
N GLY A 189 -17.88 8.74 -15.39
CA GLY A 189 -17.46 9.80 -14.47
C GLY A 189 -15.96 9.79 -14.23
N ASP A 190 -15.51 10.68 -13.35
CA ASP A 190 -14.09 10.92 -13.12
C ASP A 190 -13.58 10.12 -11.90
N LEU A 191 -12.34 9.65 -12.01
CA LEU A 191 -11.57 9.04 -10.94
C LEU A 191 -10.33 9.88 -10.64
N THR A 192 -9.96 9.98 -9.36
CA THR A 192 -8.68 10.57 -8.94
C THR A 192 -7.85 9.52 -8.23
N LEU A 193 -6.61 9.35 -8.68
CA LEU A 193 -5.63 8.42 -8.10
C LEU A 193 -4.43 9.19 -7.58
N VAL A 194 -3.78 8.66 -6.55
CA VAL A 194 -2.44 9.06 -6.17
C VAL A 194 -1.53 7.85 -6.29
N VAL A 195 -0.44 7.98 -7.03
CA VAL A 195 0.58 6.95 -7.21
C VAL A 195 1.82 7.30 -6.37
N ASP A 196 2.40 6.27 -5.75
CA ASP A 196 3.44 6.38 -4.72
C ASP A 196 4.76 5.81 -5.19
N GLY A 197 5.63 6.69 -5.67
CA GLY A 197 7.00 6.37 -6.06
C GLY A 197 7.95 6.18 -4.87
N TYR A 198 7.57 6.62 -3.66
CA TYR A 198 8.37 6.36 -2.46
C TYR A 198 8.45 4.86 -2.13
N SER A 199 7.40 4.09 -2.44
CA SER A 199 7.38 2.64 -2.24
C SER A 199 7.62 1.85 -3.53
N ALA A 200 7.15 2.37 -4.67
CA ALA A 200 7.16 1.68 -5.95
C ALA A 200 7.62 2.62 -7.11
N PRO A 201 8.90 3.07 -7.11
CA PRO A 201 9.36 4.10 -8.04
C PRO A 201 9.35 3.67 -9.50
N VAL A 202 9.68 2.42 -9.84
CA VAL A 202 9.79 1.98 -11.23
C VAL A 202 8.40 1.78 -11.85
N THR A 203 7.48 1.18 -11.10
CA THR A 203 6.10 0.92 -11.50
C THR A 203 5.31 2.22 -11.58
N ALA A 204 5.39 3.06 -10.55
CA ALA A 204 4.73 4.36 -10.58
C ALA A 204 5.33 5.26 -11.67
N GLY A 205 6.66 5.26 -11.85
CA GLY A 205 7.34 5.99 -12.92
C GLY A 205 6.87 5.57 -14.30
N ASN A 206 6.84 4.27 -14.56
CA ASN A 206 6.32 3.72 -15.80
C ASN A 206 4.85 4.10 -16.04
N PHE A 207 3.98 4.01 -15.02
CA PHE A 207 2.58 4.41 -15.15
C PHE A 207 2.44 5.89 -15.52
N VAL A 208 3.16 6.78 -14.83
CA VAL A 208 3.12 8.23 -15.06
C VAL A 208 3.67 8.59 -16.45
N ASP A 209 4.76 7.96 -16.90
CA ASP A 209 5.28 8.13 -18.26
C ASP A 209 4.25 7.71 -19.33
N LEU A 210 3.57 6.58 -19.14
CA LEU A 210 2.52 6.13 -20.07
C LEU A 210 1.29 7.05 -20.06
N VAL A 211 0.90 7.60 -18.90
CA VAL A 211 -0.14 8.62 -18.81
C VAL A 211 0.27 9.88 -19.58
N GLN A 212 1.51 10.36 -19.43
CA GLN A 212 2.01 11.52 -20.19
C GLN A 212 1.99 11.31 -21.71
N ARG A 213 2.26 10.08 -22.15
CA ARG A 213 2.20 9.70 -23.57
C ARG A 213 0.78 9.55 -24.10
N GLY A 214 -0.25 9.69 -23.25
CA GLY A 214 -1.64 9.44 -23.60
C GLY A 214 -1.94 7.97 -23.90
N PHE A 215 -1.11 7.03 -23.43
CA PHE A 215 -1.22 5.61 -23.76
C PHE A 215 -2.57 5.01 -23.36
N TYR A 216 -3.11 5.43 -22.21
CA TYR A 216 -4.38 4.94 -21.68
C TYR A 216 -5.61 5.54 -22.36
N ASN A 217 -5.46 6.57 -23.20
CA ASN A 217 -6.60 7.28 -23.79
C ASN A 217 -7.33 6.39 -24.80
N GLY A 218 -8.63 6.22 -24.59
CA GLY A 218 -9.50 5.38 -25.41
C GLY A 218 -9.45 3.89 -25.09
N LEU A 219 -8.59 3.45 -24.16
CA LEU A 219 -8.51 2.04 -23.77
C LEU A 219 -9.73 1.62 -22.96
N GLU A 220 -10.12 0.35 -23.14
CA GLU A 220 -11.25 -0.24 -22.46
C GLU A 220 -10.83 -0.84 -21.11
N PHE A 221 -11.80 -0.91 -20.20
CA PHE A 221 -11.72 -1.75 -19.02
C PHE A 221 -12.10 -3.19 -19.38
N THR A 222 -11.39 -4.14 -18.82
CA THR A 222 -11.68 -5.58 -18.91
C THR A 222 -11.94 -6.13 -17.51
N ARG A 223 -12.86 -7.10 -17.44
CA ARG A 223 -13.24 -7.77 -16.19
C ARG A 223 -13.88 -9.11 -16.51
N SER A 224 -13.48 -10.17 -15.81
CA SER A 224 -14.25 -11.42 -15.75
C SER A 224 -15.38 -11.27 -14.72
N GLU A 225 -16.52 -11.91 -14.94
CA GLU A 225 -17.69 -11.82 -14.05
C GLU A 225 -17.36 -12.28 -12.61
N GLU A 226 -16.40 -13.19 -12.45
CA GLU A 226 -15.89 -13.69 -11.16
C GLU A 226 -14.63 -12.94 -10.68
N SER A 227 -14.21 -11.88 -11.37
CA SER A 227 -12.99 -11.15 -11.05
C SER A 227 -13.22 -10.07 -10.00
N TYR A 228 -12.34 -10.11 -8.99
CA TYR A 228 -12.17 -9.09 -7.94
C TYR A 228 -11.35 -7.89 -8.39
N VAL A 229 -11.00 -7.83 -9.68
CA VAL A 229 -10.23 -6.74 -10.28
C VAL A 229 -10.92 -6.20 -11.53
N LEU A 230 -10.76 -4.90 -11.75
CA LEU A 230 -11.10 -4.19 -12.99
C LEU A 230 -9.79 -3.74 -13.65
N GLN A 231 -9.48 -4.28 -14.81
CA GLN A 231 -8.19 -4.09 -15.48
C GLN A 231 -8.31 -3.15 -16.69
N THR A 232 -7.24 -2.44 -17.02
CA THR A 232 -7.12 -1.64 -18.26
C THR A 232 -5.63 -1.58 -18.67
N GLY A 233 -5.32 -0.87 -19.76
CA GLY A 233 -3.94 -0.74 -20.24
C GLY A 233 -3.49 -1.81 -21.22
N ASP A 234 -4.42 -2.65 -21.69
CA ASP A 234 -4.19 -3.61 -22.77
C ASP A 234 -4.23 -2.88 -24.13
N PRO A 235 -3.13 -2.85 -24.90
CA PRO A 235 -3.10 -2.12 -26.16
C PRO A 235 -3.95 -2.80 -27.24
N PRO A 236 -4.55 -2.05 -28.18
CA PRO A 236 -5.25 -2.64 -29.29
C PRO A 236 -4.27 -3.39 -30.22
N GLY A 237 -4.64 -4.59 -30.67
CA GLY A 237 -3.89 -5.35 -31.67
C GLY A 237 -3.25 -6.62 -31.11
N LYS A 238 -2.03 -6.93 -31.58
CA LYS A 238 -1.30 -8.16 -31.19
C LYS A 238 -0.35 -7.96 -30.02
N GLU A 239 -0.03 -6.70 -29.71
CA GLU A 239 0.86 -6.37 -28.60
C GLU A 239 0.18 -6.70 -27.28
N GLN A 240 0.96 -7.11 -26.29
CA GLN A 240 0.45 -7.48 -24.95
C GLN A 240 0.83 -6.47 -23.87
N GLY A 241 1.51 -5.38 -24.26
CA GLY A 241 1.94 -4.30 -23.39
C GLY A 241 2.57 -3.16 -24.18
N PHE A 242 3.28 -2.27 -23.51
CA PHE A 242 3.90 -1.12 -24.16
C PHE A 242 5.13 -1.53 -24.96
N ILE A 243 5.10 -1.21 -26.26
CA ILE A 243 6.28 -1.27 -27.14
C ILE A 243 6.89 0.11 -27.20
N ASP A 244 8.15 0.24 -26.79
CA ASP A 244 8.83 1.53 -26.81
C ASP A 244 9.07 1.97 -28.26
N PRO A 245 8.54 3.13 -28.69
CA PRO A 245 8.63 3.57 -30.08
C PRO A 245 10.06 3.89 -30.52
N LYS A 246 10.99 4.15 -29.58
CA LYS A 246 12.40 4.41 -29.90
C LYS A 246 13.16 3.12 -30.18
N THR A 247 12.87 2.04 -29.45
CA THR A 247 13.63 0.79 -29.53
C THR A 247 12.89 -0.32 -30.31
N GLY A 248 11.57 -0.18 -30.47
CA GLY A 248 10.70 -1.23 -31.01
C GLY A 248 10.60 -2.46 -30.11
N GLN A 249 10.99 -2.35 -28.83
CA GLN A 249 11.01 -3.48 -27.88
C GLN A 249 9.90 -3.36 -26.84
N TYR A 250 9.45 -4.51 -26.34
CA TYR A 250 8.56 -4.59 -25.18
C TYR A 250 9.25 -3.99 -23.95
N ARG A 251 8.59 -3.02 -23.30
CA ARG A 251 9.07 -2.46 -22.04
C ARG A 251 8.59 -3.32 -20.88
N ALA A 252 9.46 -4.20 -20.41
CA ALA A 252 9.28 -4.95 -19.18
C ALA A 252 9.76 -4.14 -17.97
N ILE A 253 8.99 -4.16 -16.89
CA ILE A 253 9.37 -3.61 -15.58
C ILE A 253 9.41 -4.72 -14.52
N PRO A 254 10.27 -4.59 -13.49
CA PRO A 254 10.35 -5.60 -12.44
C PRO A 254 9.10 -5.59 -11.55
N LEU A 255 8.81 -6.72 -10.93
CA LEU A 255 8.02 -6.71 -9.70
C LEU A 255 8.82 -5.94 -8.65
N GLU A 256 8.22 -4.96 -8.01
CA GLU A 256 8.83 -4.23 -6.88
C GLU A 256 7.87 -4.19 -5.70
N ILE A 257 8.37 -4.50 -4.50
CA ILE A 257 7.58 -4.55 -3.28
C ILE A 257 8.41 -4.00 -2.13
N LEU A 258 7.96 -2.89 -1.53
CA LEU A 258 8.50 -2.39 -0.27
C LEU A 258 7.75 -3.02 0.89
N VAL A 259 8.48 -3.67 1.79
CA VAL A 259 7.94 -4.26 3.03
C VAL A 259 8.11 -3.30 4.20
N GLU A 260 7.17 -3.31 5.14
CA GLU A 260 7.28 -2.53 6.38
C GLU A 260 8.59 -2.83 7.12
N GLY A 261 9.35 -1.77 7.43
CA GLY A 261 10.65 -1.87 8.11
C GLY A 261 11.86 -2.07 7.18
N ASP A 262 11.65 -2.39 5.91
CA ASP A 262 12.73 -2.42 4.93
C ASP A 262 13.17 -1.00 4.54
N LYS A 263 14.44 -0.86 4.17
CA LYS A 263 15.01 0.42 3.71
C LYS A 263 14.78 0.69 2.22
N LYS A 264 14.52 -0.35 1.44
CA LYS A 264 14.34 -0.27 -0.01
C LYS A 264 13.48 -1.44 -0.50
N PRO A 265 12.84 -1.33 -1.68
CA PRO A 265 12.02 -2.39 -2.23
C PRO A 265 12.85 -3.63 -2.56
N THR A 266 12.19 -4.78 -2.48
CA THR A 266 12.66 -6.02 -3.09
C THR A 266 12.20 -6.02 -4.55
N TYR A 267 13.10 -6.39 -5.46
CA TYR A 267 12.85 -6.40 -6.90
C TYR A 267 12.91 -7.81 -7.48
N GLY A 268 12.05 -8.11 -8.44
CA GLY A 268 12.07 -9.31 -9.28
C GLY A 268 11.83 -10.65 -8.60
N ILE A 269 11.26 -10.64 -7.40
CA ILE A 269 10.88 -11.85 -6.67
C ILE A 269 9.61 -11.59 -5.86
N THR A 270 8.71 -12.57 -5.80
CA THR A 270 7.53 -12.47 -4.93
C THR A 270 7.93 -12.62 -3.47
N LEU A 271 7.12 -12.11 -2.53
CA LEU A 271 7.40 -12.34 -1.10
C LEU A 271 7.31 -13.82 -0.74
N GLU A 272 6.48 -14.60 -1.43
CA GLU A 272 6.39 -16.04 -1.23
C GLU A 272 7.69 -16.75 -1.61
N ASP A 273 8.18 -16.50 -2.82
CA ASP A 273 9.44 -17.10 -3.32
C ASP A 273 10.65 -16.63 -2.51
N ALA A 274 10.60 -15.41 -1.96
CA ALA A 274 11.61 -14.87 -1.06
C ALA A 274 11.53 -15.45 0.38
N GLY A 275 10.54 -16.30 0.69
CA GLY A 275 10.33 -16.85 2.03
C GLY A 275 9.76 -15.84 3.04
N ARG A 276 9.21 -14.73 2.57
CA ARG A 276 8.67 -13.59 3.33
C ARG A 276 7.14 -13.50 3.27
N TYR A 277 6.44 -14.62 3.10
CA TYR A 277 4.98 -14.69 2.96
C TYR A 277 4.18 -14.16 4.18
N LEU A 278 4.86 -13.89 5.32
CA LEU A 278 4.22 -13.30 6.50
C LEU A 278 4.43 -11.79 6.63
N ASP A 279 5.30 -11.21 5.79
CA ASP A 279 5.66 -9.81 5.87
C ASP A 279 4.62 -8.93 5.18
N MET A 280 4.37 -7.74 5.74
CA MET A 280 3.35 -6.82 5.25
C MET A 280 3.98 -5.81 4.27
N PRO A 281 3.46 -5.67 3.05
CA PRO A 281 3.84 -4.57 2.17
C PRO A 281 3.46 -3.21 2.76
N VAL A 282 4.27 -2.19 2.49
CA VAL A 282 3.94 -0.78 2.79
C VAL A 282 2.68 -0.33 2.05
N LEU A 283 2.47 -0.86 0.83
CA LEU A 283 1.25 -0.66 0.05
C LEU A 283 0.47 -1.99 -0.06
N PRO A 284 -0.47 -2.28 0.86
CA PRO A 284 -1.25 -3.52 0.83
C PRO A 284 -2.52 -3.43 -0.04
N PHE A 285 -3.03 -4.58 -0.46
CA PHE A 285 -4.36 -4.74 -1.08
C PHE A 285 -5.50 -4.70 -0.05
N SER A 286 -5.53 -3.69 0.81
CA SER A 286 -6.57 -3.53 1.84
C SER A 286 -7.62 -2.47 1.47
N SER A 287 -7.42 -1.68 0.42
CA SER A 287 -8.35 -0.63 -0.01
C SER A 287 -9.05 -0.96 -1.32
N PHE A 288 -10.36 -0.66 -1.37
CA PHE A 288 -11.11 -0.64 -2.63
C PHE A 288 -10.53 0.44 -3.55
N GLY A 289 -10.13 0.05 -4.76
CA GLY A 289 -9.43 0.90 -5.70
C GLY A 289 -7.92 0.98 -5.46
N ALA A 290 -7.32 0.03 -4.72
CA ALA A 290 -5.87 -0.15 -4.76
C ALA A 290 -5.43 -0.43 -6.21
N LEU A 291 -4.43 0.30 -6.69
CA LEU A 291 -3.94 0.25 -8.06
C LEU A 291 -2.66 -0.57 -8.11
N ALA A 292 -2.66 -1.62 -8.94
CA ALA A 292 -1.53 -2.51 -9.07
C ALA A 292 -1.20 -2.83 -10.53
N MET A 293 0.06 -3.17 -10.76
CA MET A 293 0.57 -3.54 -12.08
C MET A 293 0.23 -5.01 -12.36
N ALA A 294 -0.45 -5.26 -13.47
CA ALA A 294 -0.65 -6.62 -13.97
C ALA A 294 0.65 -7.13 -14.61
N ARG A 295 0.85 -8.45 -14.56
CA ARG A 295 2.00 -9.11 -15.17
C ARG A 295 1.62 -10.52 -15.65
N PRO A 296 2.36 -11.08 -16.62
CA PRO A 296 2.25 -12.50 -16.94
C PRO A 296 2.58 -13.36 -15.71
N GLU A 297 1.82 -14.42 -15.48
CA GLU A 297 1.99 -15.30 -14.31
C GLU A 297 3.39 -15.91 -14.26
N SER A 298 3.90 -16.37 -15.41
CA SER A 298 5.21 -17.01 -15.56
C SER A 298 6.39 -16.05 -15.57
N GLN A 299 6.17 -14.73 -15.57
CA GLN A 299 7.24 -13.72 -15.65
C GLN A 299 7.06 -12.67 -14.55
N VAL A 300 7.86 -12.78 -13.49
CA VAL A 300 7.84 -11.83 -12.37
C VAL A 300 8.26 -10.42 -12.83
N ASN A 301 9.23 -10.34 -13.74
CA ASN A 301 9.67 -9.10 -14.39
C ASN A 301 8.98 -8.88 -15.73
N GLY A 302 7.68 -9.15 -15.80
CA GLY A 302 6.90 -9.08 -17.05
C GLY A 302 5.87 -7.95 -17.09
N GLY A 303 5.74 -7.14 -16.02
CA GLY A 303 4.82 -6.00 -16.00
C GLY A 303 5.15 -5.00 -17.10
N SER A 304 4.15 -4.29 -17.62
CA SER A 304 4.35 -3.28 -18.66
C SER A 304 3.31 -2.17 -18.59
N SER A 305 2.19 -2.27 -19.31
CA SER A 305 1.19 -1.21 -19.38
C SER A 305 -0.15 -1.54 -18.72
N GLN A 306 -0.39 -2.83 -18.44
CA GLN A 306 -1.68 -3.26 -17.93
C GLN A 306 -1.73 -3.04 -16.42
N VAL A 307 -2.76 -2.33 -15.96
CA VAL A 307 -2.97 -2.02 -14.55
C VAL A 307 -4.36 -2.48 -14.14
N PHE A 308 -4.55 -2.82 -12.87
CA PHE A 308 -5.85 -3.17 -12.35
C PHE A 308 -6.18 -2.45 -11.04
N PHE A 309 -7.46 -2.17 -10.89
CA PHE A 309 -8.06 -1.73 -9.64
C PHE A 309 -8.56 -2.94 -8.87
N PHE A 310 -8.15 -3.04 -7.62
CA PHE A 310 -8.69 -4.04 -6.70
C PHE A 310 -10.07 -3.61 -6.19
N LEU A 311 -11.11 -4.37 -6.51
CA LEU A 311 -12.49 -4.05 -6.13
C LEU A 311 -12.91 -4.63 -4.78
N PHE A 312 -11.99 -5.27 -4.06
CA PHE A 312 -12.17 -5.85 -2.72
C PHE A 312 -13.21 -6.97 -2.63
N GLU A 313 -12.75 -8.15 -2.17
CA GLU A 313 -13.61 -9.26 -1.76
C GLU A 313 -13.30 -9.68 -0.32
N PRO A 314 -14.31 -9.79 0.56
CA PRO A 314 -14.15 -10.35 1.91
C PRO A 314 -13.47 -11.73 1.94
N GLU A 315 -13.63 -12.56 0.91
CA GLU A 315 -13.03 -13.90 0.80
C GLU A 315 -11.51 -13.87 0.58
N LEU A 316 -10.97 -12.79 0.01
CA LEU A 316 -9.53 -12.61 -0.20
C LEU A 316 -8.83 -11.93 0.98
N THR A 317 -9.55 -11.59 2.05
CA THR A 317 -9.00 -10.87 3.22
C THR A 317 -9.18 -11.61 4.56
N PRO A 318 -8.91 -12.94 4.65
CA PRO A 318 -8.97 -13.63 5.92
C PRO A 318 -7.92 -13.06 6.89
N ALA A 319 -8.35 -12.69 8.09
CA ALA A 319 -7.49 -12.16 9.15
C ALA A 319 -6.71 -10.88 8.78
N GLY A 320 -7.20 -10.06 7.83
CA GLY A 320 -6.57 -8.78 7.48
C GLY A 320 -5.33 -8.89 6.60
N ARG A 321 -5.13 -10.05 5.94
CA ARG A 321 -4.09 -10.25 4.93
C ARG A 321 -4.72 -10.54 3.58
N ASN A 322 -4.21 -9.92 2.52
CA ASN A 322 -4.70 -10.16 1.17
C ASN A 322 -3.83 -11.21 0.47
N LEU A 323 -4.44 -12.17 -0.22
CA LEU A 323 -3.71 -13.20 -0.99
C LEU A 323 -2.89 -12.63 -2.16
N LEU A 324 -3.19 -11.40 -2.59
CA LEU A 324 -2.45 -10.68 -3.62
C LEU A 324 -1.22 -9.94 -3.06
N ASP A 325 -1.17 -9.70 -1.74
CA ASP A 325 -0.02 -9.05 -1.11
C ASP A 325 1.23 -9.89 -1.36
N GLY A 326 2.31 -9.23 -1.77
CA GLY A 326 3.57 -9.92 -2.08
C GLY A 326 3.66 -10.54 -3.47
N ARG A 327 2.57 -10.54 -4.27
CA ARG A 327 2.54 -11.15 -5.62
C ARG A 327 2.48 -10.13 -6.77
N TYR A 328 2.02 -8.92 -6.47
CA TYR A 328 1.88 -7.80 -7.39
C TYR A 328 2.40 -6.50 -6.76
N SER A 329 2.86 -5.58 -7.59
CA SER A 329 3.24 -4.22 -7.17
C SER A 329 2.00 -3.35 -7.07
N VAL A 330 1.51 -3.12 -5.85
CA VAL A 330 0.62 -2.00 -5.57
C VAL A 330 1.48 -0.73 -5.61
N PHE A 331 1.04 0.26 -6.37
CA PHE A 331 1.81 1.50 -6.56
C PHE A 331 0.95 2.75 -6.43
N GLY A 332 -0.32 2.62 -6.01
CA GLY A 332 -1.20 3.76 -5.80
C GLY A 332 -2.57 3.36 -5.29
N TYR A 333 -3.39 4.37 -5.01
CA TYR A 333 -4.75 4.19 -4.54
C TYR A 333 -5.71 5.20 -5.18
N LEU A 334 -6.94 4.76 -5.37
CA LEU A 334 -8.09 5.64 -5.62
C LEU A 334 -8.32 6.55 -4.41
N THR A 335 -8.35 7.85 -4.65
CA THR A 335 -8.59 8.87 -3.63
C THR A 335 -9.96 9.54 -3.79
N GLU A 336 -10.52 9.56 -5.01
CA GLU A 336 -11.87 10.07 -5.32
C GLU A 336 -12.51 9.28 -6.45
N GLY A 337 -13.85 9.24 -6.50
CA GLY A 337 -14.60 8.50 -7.53
C GLY A 337 -14.89 7.03 -7.17
N LYS A 338 -14.96 6.68 -5.88
CA LYS A 338 -15.26 5.32 -5.42
C LYS A 338 -16.56 4.76 -6.00
N ASP A 339 -17.62 5.58 -6.00
CA ASP A 339 -18.93 5.19 -6.54
C ASP A 339 -18.93 5.09 -8.07
N ILE A 340 -18.01 5.77 -8.74
CA ILE A 340 -17.81 5.66 -10.19
C ILE A 340 -17.08 4.36 -10.51
N LEU A 341 -15.99 4.05 -9.78
CA LEU A 341 -15.25 2.80 -9.95
C LEU A 341 -16.15 1.58 -9.73
N ASP A 342 -17.05 1.63 -8.75
CA ASP A 342 -18.03 0.57 -8.48
C ASP A 342 -19.04 0.35 -9.63
N LYS A 343 -19.30 1.39 -10.43
CA LYS A 343 -20.21 1.32 -11.59
C LYS A 343 -19.53 0.87 -12.88
N LEU A 344 -18.19 0.94 -12.96
CA LEU A 344 -17.44 0.57 -14.15
C LEU A 344 -17.47 -0.95 -14.40
N LYS A 345 -17.57 -1.32 -15.67
CA LYS A 345 -17.68 -2.71 -16.14
C LYS A 345 -16.76 -2.96 -17.34
N ALA A 346 -16.65 -4.22 -17.76
CA ALA A 346 -15.98 -4.56 -19.00
C ALA A 346 -16.59 -3.78 -20.18
N GLY A 347 -15.74 -3.20 -21.03
CA GLY A 347 -16.12 -2.38 -22.19
C GLY A 347 -16.33 -0.89 -21.89
N ASP A 348 -16.38 -0.47 -20.61
CA ASP A 348 -16.29 0.95 -20.26
C ASP A 348 -14.89 1.49 -20.60
N LYS A 349 -14.75 2.80 -20.76
CA LYS A 349 -13.56 3.40 -21.39
C LYS A 349 -12.89 4.43 -20.51
N VAL A 350 -11.56 4.44 -20.55
CA VAL A 350 -10.75 5.59 -20.18
C VAL A 350 -10.83 6.58 -21.35
N GLU A 351 -11.55 7.68 -21.17
CA GLU A 351 -11.61 8.74 -22.19
C GLU A 351 -10.28 9.50 -22.25
N SER A 352 -9.73 9.82 -21.07
CA SER A 352 -8.40 10.43 -20.95
C SER A 352 -7.81 10.19 -19.57
N ALA A 353 -6.49 10.00 -19.48
CA ALA A 353 -5.74 10.07 -18.22
C ALA A 353 -4.74 11.23 -18.28
N THR A 354 -4.67 12.04 -17.22
CA THR A 354 -3.72 13.17 -17.13
C THR A 354 -3.05 13.26 -15.77
N VAL A 355 -1.76 13.59 -15.76
CA VAL A 355 -1.06 13.97 -14.53
C VAL A 355 -1.47 15.39 -14.16
N VAL A 356 -2.04 15.56 -12.97
CA VAL A 356 -2.51 16.88 -12.50
C VAL A 356 -1.58 17.50 -11.45
N GLN A 357 -0.77 16.69 -10.77
CA GLN A 357 0.24 17.13 -9.80
C GLN A 357 1.40 16.13 -9.74
N GLY A 358 2.60 16.59 -9.36
CA GLY A 358 3.74 15.72 -9.10
C GLY A 358 4.49 15.24 -10.34
N ILE A 359 4.33 15.93 -11.47
CA ILE A 359 5.00 15.57 -12.72
C ILE A 359 6.51 15.83 -12.69
N GLU A 360 6.91 16.83 -11.93
CA GLU A 360 8.29 17.18 -11.60
C GLU A 360 9.04 16.06 -10.86
N ASN A 361 8.31 15.09 -10.28
CA ASN A 361 8.90 13.92 -9.63
C ASN A 361 9.22 12.80 -10.62
N LEU A 362 8.77 12.88 -11.88
CA LEU A 362 9.09 11.89 -12.90
C LEU A 362 10.52 12.12 -13.40
N VAL A 363 11.36 11.12 -13.22
CA VAL A 363 12.70 11.06 -13.80
C VAL A 363 12.62 10.24 -15.08
N GLU A 364 12.92 10.89 -16.20
CA GLU A 364 13.01 10.22 -17.49
C GLU A 364 14.17 9.20 -17.51
N PRO A 365 14.05 8.10 -18.27
CA PRO A 365 15.16 7.19 -18.51
C PRO A 365 16.43 7.93 -18.91
N GLN A 366 17.57 7.58 -18.30
CA GLN A 366 18.84 8.01 -18.85
C GLN A 366 18.96 7.38 -20.25
N ALA A 367 19.29 8.20 -21.26
CA ALA A 367 19.50 7.70 -22.61
C ALA A 367 20.62 6.66 -22.57
N GLY A 368 20.27 5.40 -22.84
CA GLY A 368 21.21 4.29 -22.99
C GLY A 368 22.01 4.37 -24.29
#